data_AF-A0A160TKJ0-F1
#
_entry.id   AF-A0A160TKJ0-F1
#
_cell.length_a   1.000
_cell.length_b   1.000
_cell.length_c   1.000
_cell.angle_alpha   90.00
_cell.angle_beta   90.00
_cell.angle_gamma   90.00
#
_symmetry.space_group_name_H-M   'P 1'
#
loop_
_entity.id
_entity.type
_entity.pdbx_description
1 polymer ?
#
loop_
_entity_poly.entity_id
_entity_poly.type
_entity_poly.pdbx_seq_one_letter_code
_entity_poly.pdbx_strand_id
1 'polypeptide(L)'
;MPYAAIIDWYGPYGSVKQAKAAVRKDGFGEVLYLAIGSIDRQKTAHIQYVGITLDFTVRLGTGHTIRQYVQEEGLSLYLGVISSQAIAGKRASYQNKKHDRLVYLAESAMAFFLALPLNRNKRCSPPKDSVVVFNRWWKISDDGEVRKWRRPHPDWPDFIEYDEYSEAGSVVWHGKRRKHFNADAIADMIAKASADLARSE
;
A
#
# COMPACT_ATOMS: atom_id res chain seq x y z
N MET A 1 1.06 -17.62 13.62
CA MET A 1 -0.25 -17.16 13.11
C MET A 1 -0.03 -15.86 12.36
N PRO A 2 -0.39 -15.78 11.07
CA PRO A 2 -0.15 -14.58 10.27
C PRO A 2 -0.93 -13.39 10.82
N TYR A 3 -0.40 -12.20 10.60
CA TYR A 3 -1.11 -10.94 10.81
C TYR A 3 -2.16 -10.78 9.71
N ALA A 4 -3.40 -10.42 10.04
CA ALA A 4 -4.46 -10.25 9.06
C ALA A 4 -4.91 -8.79 8.97
N ALA A 5 -4.62 -8.13 7.85
CA ALA A 5 -4.94 -6.74 7.58
C ALA A 5 -6.08 -6.66 6.56
N ILE A 6 -7.27 -6.24 6.99
CA ILE A 6 -8.34 -5.84 6.07
C ILE A 6 -8.25 -4.33 5.91
N ILE A 7 -8.04 -3.86 4.68
CA ILE A 7 -7.86 -2.44 4.38
C ILE A 7 -9.05 -1.94 3.58
N ASP A 8 -9.72 -0.92 4.11
CA ASP A 8 -10.72 -0.14 3.40
C ASP A 8 -10.07 1.08 2.76
N TRP A 9 -10.03 1.06 1.43
CA TRP A 9 -9.47 2.13 0.62
C TRP A 9 -10.55 3.10 0.16
N TYR A 10 -10.42 4.35 0.59
CA TYR A 10 -11.29 5.46 0.25
C TYR A 10 -10.68 6.32 -0.85
N GLY A 11 -11.44 6.58 -1.91
CA GLY A 11 -11.03 7.45 -3.01
C GLY A 11 -11.76 7.16 -4.34
N PRO A 12 -11.21 7.61 -5.48
CA PRO A 12 -9.98 8.40 -5.60
C PRO A 12 -10.17 9.85 -5.12
N TYR A 13 -9.10 10.42 -4.55
CA TYR A 13 -8.93 11.86 -4.41
C TYR A 13 -8.01 12.35 -5.52
N GLY A 14 -8.47 13.28 -6.35
CA GLY A 14 -7.74 13.76 -7.53
C GLY A 14 -6.59 14.72 -7.22
N SER A 15 -6.39 15.07 -5.94
CA SER A 15 -5.26 15.92 -5.52
C SER A 15 -4.92 15.71 -4.05
N VAL A 16 -3.70 16.11 -3.68
CA VAL A 16 -3.26 16.18 -2.28
C VAL A 16 -4.19 17.07 -1.46
N LYS A 17 -4.68 18.18 -2.04
CA LYS A 17 -5.61 19.10 -1.36
C LYS A 17 -6.92 18.42 -1.01
N GLN A 18 -7.51 17.67 -1.96
CA GLN A 18 -8.74 16.90 -1.72
C GLN A 18 -8.54 15.83 -0.65
N ALA A 19 -7.46 15.05 -0.72
CA ALA A 19 -7.17 14.02 0.27
C ALA A 19 -6.98 14.60 1.68
N LYS A 20 -6.27 15.74 1.82
CA LYS A 20 -6.13 16.45 3.11
C LYS A 20 -7.46 16.99 3.64
N ALA A 21 -8.33 17.47 2.76
CA ALA A 21 -9.66 17.94 3.15
C ALA A 21 -10.52 16.79 3.70
N ALA A 22 -10.47 15.62 3.08
CA ALA A 22 -11.15 14.42 3.57
C ALA A 22 -10.64 14.00 4.95
N VAL A 23 -9.32 13.93 5.14
CA VAL A 23 -8.72 13.61 6.46
C VAL A 23 -9.20 14.54 7.57
N ARG A 24 -9.26 15.85 7.30
CA ARG A 24 -9.74 16.84 8.27
C ARG A 24 -11.22 16.73 8.57
N LYS A 25 -12.03 16.41 7.56
CA LYS A 25 -13.49 16.28 7.69
C LYS A 25 -13.86 15.04 8.49
N ASP A 26 -13.26 13.91 8.14
CA ASP A 26 -13.71 12.59 8.62
C ASP A 26 -12.87 12.08 9.80
N GLY A 27 -11.81 12.82 10.19
CA GLY A 27 -11.04 12.53 11.40
C GLY A 27 -10.19 11.27 11.31
N PHE A 28 -9.69 10.94 10.11
CA PHE A 28 -8.81 9.79 9.91
C PHE A 28 -7.59 9.87 10.85
N GLY A 29 -7.37 8.80 11.63
CA GLY A 29 -6.19 8.66 12.49
C GLY A 29 -4.97 8.16 11.73
N GLU A 30 -4.37 7.06 12.18
CA GLU A 30 -3.32 6.38 11.43
C GLU A 30 -3.89 5.82 10.11
N VAL A 31 -3.25 6.18 9.00
CA VAL A 31 -3.69 5.77 7.66
C VAL A 31 -2.56 5.21 6.81
N LEU A 32 -2.92 4.25 5.98
CA LEU A 32 -2.22 3.95 4.74
C LEU A 32 -2.63 4.97 3.68
N TYR A 33 -1.74 5.27 2.75
CA TYR A 33 -2.09 6.03 1.56
C TYR A 33 -1.37 5.45 0.34
N LEU A 34 -2.04 5.47 -0.80
CA LEU A 34 -1.52 4.95 -2.05
C LEU A 34 -1.71 5.98 -3.16
N ALA A 35 -0.67 6.11 -3.99
CA ALA A 35 -0.69 7.02 -5.14
C ALA A 35 -0.68 6.23 -6.44
N ILE A 36 -1.63 6.55 -7.29
CA ILE A 36 -1.70 6.11 -8.69
C ILE A 36 -1.47 7.35 -9.56
N GLY A 37 -0.64 7.23 -10.57
CA GLY A 37 -0.35 8.32 -11.50
C GLY A 37 0.80 7.94 -12.41
N SER A 38 1.33 8.92 -13.15
CA SER A 38 2.50 8.74 -14.01
C SER A 38 3.71 9.43 -13.39
N ILE A 39 4.89 8.83 -13.50
CA ILE A 39 6.18 9.51 -13.27
C ILE A 39 6.81 9.89 -14.61
N ASP A 40 7.91 10.64 -14.60
CA ASP A 40 8.55 11.14 -15.84
C ASP A 40 8.66 10.06 -16.93
N ARG A 41 8.30 10.43 -18.16
CA ARG A 41 8.25 9.59 -19.38
C ARG A 41 7.25 8.43 -19.36
N GLN A 42 6.50 8.20 -18.28
CA GLN A 42 5.41 7.22 -18.29
C GLN A 42 4.17 7.81 -18.97
N LYS A 43 3.70 7.13 -20.02
CA LYS A 43 2.48 7.52 -20.75
C LYS A 43 1.20 7.06 -20.05
N THR A 44 1.30 6.04 -19.21
CA THR A 44 0.16 5.39 -18.55
C THR A 44 0.32 5.48 -17.04
N ALA A 45 -0.78 5.73 -16.34
CA ALA A 45 -0.78 5.76 -14.89
C ALA A 45 -0.60 4.34 -14.33
N HIS A 46 0.26 4.22 -13.31
CA HIS A 46 0.49 2.99 -12.55
C HIS A 46 0.39 3.26 -11.05
N ILE A 47 0.35 2.21 -10.24
CA ILE A 47 0.51 2.33 -8.80
C ILE A 47 1.98 2.68 -8.53
N GLN A 48 2.23 3.85 -7.95
CA GLN A 48 3.59 4.39 -7.82
C GLN A 48 4.15 4.22 -6.40
N TYR A 49 3.30 4.38 -5.40
CA TYR A 49 3.74 4.48 -4.01
C TYR A 49 2.66 4.03 -3.04
N VAL A 50 3.06 3.40 -1.94
CA VAL A 50 2.25 3.20 -0.74
C VAL A 50 3.01 3.73 0.48
N GLY A 51 2.33 4.37 1.42
CA GLY A 51 2.94 4.88 2.63
C GLY A 51 2.02 4.81 3.84
N ILE A 52 2.60 4.98 5.02
CA ILE A 52 1.87 5.07 6.30
C ILE A 52 2.14 6.41 6.98
N THR A 53 1.17 6.88 7.77
CA THR A 53 1.32 8.10 8.56
C THR A 53 0.30 8.20 9.69
N LEU A 54 0.70 8.82 10.80
CA LEU A 54 -0.20 9.22 11.89
C LEU A 54 -0.92 10.54 11.60
N ASP A 55 -0.36 11.39 10.73
CA ASP A 55 -0.95 12.67 10.34
C ASP A 55 -0.67 12.90 8.86
N PHE A 56 -1.67 12.56 8.05
CA PHE A 56 -1.61 12.72 6.62
C PHE A 56 -1.56 14.19 6.18
N THR A 57 -2.09 15.11 7.00
CA THR A 57 -2.16 16.53 6.66
C THR A 57 -0.77 17.17 6.58
N VAL A 58 0.17 16.71 7.40
CA VAL A 58 1.57 17.16 7.38
C VAL A 58 2.47 16.24 6.54
N ARG A 59 2.15 14.94 6.41
CA ARG A 59 3.00 13.96 5.73
C ARG A 59 3.31 14.32 4.27
N LEU A 60 2.30 14.74 3.51
CA LEU A 60 2.47 15.14 2.11
C LEU A 60 2.89 16.61 2.00
N GLY A 61 4.07 16.92 2.55
CA GLY A 61 4.78 18.18 2.35
C GLY A 61 5.42 18.27 0.95
N THR A 62 6.03 19.41 0.62
CA THR A 62 6.66 19.66 -0.69
C THR A 62 7.79 18.68 -1.02
N GLY A 63 8.58 18.27 -0.03
CA GLY A 63 9.66 17.29 -0.20
C GLY A 63 9.21 15.82 -0.25
N HIS A 64 7.91 15.54 -0.23
CA HIS A 64 7.42 14.17 -0.26
C HIS A 64 7.57 13.55 -1.66
N THR A 65 8.04 12.31 -1.76
CA THR A 65 8.31 11.59 -3.02
C THR A 65 7.13 11.63 -4.01
N ILE A 66 5.88 11.45 -3.54
CA ILE A 66 4.70 11.62 -4.41
C ILE A 66 4.67 13.00 -5.08
N ARG A 67 4.92 14.08 -4.33
CA ARG A 67 4.88 15.45 -4.86
C ARG A 67 6.10 15.79 -5.73
N GLN A 68 7.21 15.09 -5.53
CA GLN A 68 8.43 15.30 -6.31
C GLN A 68 8.38 14.59 -7.67
N TYR A 69 7.79 13.39 -7.73
CA TYR A 69 7.95 12.52 -8.91
C TYR A 69 6.65 12.18 -9.63
N VAL A 70 5.50 12.18 -8.95
CA VAL A 70 4.22 11.84 -9.60
C VAL A 70 3.62 13.11 -10.18
N GLN A 71 3.26 13.07 -11.46
CA GLN A 71 2.61 14.16 -12.15
C GLN A 71 1.26 14.49 -11.47
N GLU A 72 0.97 15.78 -11.30
CA GLU A 72 -0.29 16.22 -10.70
C GLU A 72 -1.48 15.89 -11.61
N GLU A 73 -1.30 16.02 -12.93
CA GLU A 73 -2.26 15.55 -13.92
C GLU A 73 -2.35 14.01 -13.87
N GLY A 74 -3.55 13.49 -13.62
CA GLY A 74 -3.79 12.06 -13.49
C GLY A 74 -3.44 11.45 -12.13
N LEU A 75 -3.00 12.25 -11.15
CA LEU A 75 -2.80 11.78 -9.77
C LEU A 75 -4.13 11.34 -9.17
N SER A 76 -4.17 10.11 -8.66
CA SER A 76 -5.26 9.57 -7.86
C SER A 76 -4.70 9.05 -6.54
N LEU A 77 -5.12 9.67 -5.43
CA LEU A 77 -4.77 9.24 -4.09
C LEU A 77 -5.90 8.40 -3.49
N TYR A 78 -5.51 7.40 -2.71
CA TYR A 78 -6.40 6.58 -1.92
C TYR A 78 -5.91 6.57 -0.48
N LEU A 79 -6.84 6.65 0.47
CA LEU A 79 -6.56 6.55 1.91
C LEU A 79 -7.08 5.20 2.41
N GLY A 80 -6.21 4.41 3.02
CA GLY A 80 -6.50 3.09 3.54
C GLY A 80 -6.63 3.12 5.05
N VAL A 81 -7.75 2.61 5.57
CA VAL A 81 -7.96 2.37 7.00
C VAL A 81 -7.98 0.88 7.25
N ILE A 82 -7.29 0.43 8.29
CA ILE A 82 -7.36 -0.97 8.70
C ILE A 82 -8.63 -1.19 9.51
N SER A 83 -9.51 -2.07 9.05
CA SER A 83 -10.78 -2.41 9.69
C SER A 83 -10.80 -3.78 10.36
N SER A 84 -9.73 -4.57 10.22
CA SER A 84 -9.55 -5.80 10.99
C SER A 84 -9.24 -5.48 12.46
N GLN A 85 -9.77 -6.31 13.38
CA GLN A 85 -9.49 -6.17 14.81
C GLN A 85 -8.01 -6.44 15.15
N ALA A 86 -7.58 -5.89 16.28
CA ALA A 86 -6.20 -5.94 16.75
C ALA A 86 -5.66 -7.38 16.93
N ILE A 87 -4.33 -7.47 16.96
CA ILE A 87 -3.56 -8.71 17.15
C ILE A 87 -3.84 -9.27 18.55
N ALA A 88 -4.48 -10.43 18.64
CA ALA A 88 -4.70 -11.11 19.92
C ALA A 88 -3.44 -11.88 20.39
N GLY A 89 -3.30 -12.03 21.71
CA GLY A 89 -2.30 -12.89 22.34
C GLY A 89 -0.92 -12.25 22.53
N LYS A 90 0.11 -13.07 22.79
CA LYS A 90 1.49 -12.61 23.12
C LYS A 90 2.10 -11.68 22.09
N ARG A 91 1.58 -11.65 20.86
CA ARG A 91 2.07 -10.79 19.78
C ARG A 91 1.57 -9.34 19.86
N ALA A 92 0.55 -9.08 20.68
CA ALA A 92 0.05 -7.73 20.94
C ALA A 92 1.10 -6.82 21.57
N SER A 93 2.12 -7.36 22.25
CA SER A 93 3.21 -6.57 22.85
C SER A 93 4.29 -6.15 21.85
N TYR A 94 4.33 -6.73 20.64
CA TYR A 94 5.31 -6.39 19.58
C TYR A 94 4.90 -5.17 18.74
N GLN A 95 4.06 -4.28 19.27
CA GLN A 95 3.68 -3.06 18.56
C GLN A 95 4.93 -2.25 18.21
N ASN A 96 4.96 -1.75 16.98
CA ASN A 96 6.00 -0.82 16.59
C ASN A 96 5.75 0.51 17.32
N LYS A 97 6.80 1.14 17.85
CA LYS A 97 6.67 2.32 18.73
C LYS A 97 6.01 3.52 18.04
N LYS A 98 6.02 3.55 16.71
CA LYS A 98 5.54 4.70 15.92
C LYS A 98 4.25 4.42 15.13
N HIS A 99 4.04 3.18 14.71
CA HIS A 99 2.94 2.80 13.83
C HIS A 99 2.38 1.46 14.30
N ASP A 100 1.10 1.19 14.08
CA ASP A 100 0.58 -0.14 14.35
C ASP A 100 1.35 -1.19 13.50
N ARG A 101 1.68 -2.34 14.12
CA ARG A 101 2.45 -3.41 13.47
C ARG A 101 1.75 -3.87 12.19
N LEU A 102 0.43 -3.96 12.21
CA LEU A 102 -0.40 -4.40 11.10
C LEU A 102 -0.37 -3.39 9.95
N VAL A 103 -0.42 -2.10 10.26
CA VAL A 103 -0.28 -1.00 9.29
C VAL A 103 1.08 -1.05 8.59
N TYR A 104 2.15 -1.26 9.36
CA TYR A 104 3.50 -1.42 8.81
C TYR A 104 3.64 -2.66 7.92
N LEU A 105 3.14 -3.82 8.35
CA LEU A 105 3.21 -5.05 7.57
C LEU A 105 2.40 -4.96 6.27
N ALA A 106 1.22 -4.33 6.32
CA ALA A 106 0.40 -4.05 5.14
C ALA A 106 1.14 -3.18 4.11
N GLU A 107 1.75 -2.07 4.56
CA GLU A 107 2.57 -1.21 3.71
C GLU A 107 3.73 -1.99 3.08
N SER A 108 4.44 -2.77 3.89
CA SER A 108 5.60 -3.56 3.43
C SER A 108 5.18 -4.60 2.38
N ALA A 109 4.09 -5.32 2.61
CA ALA A 109 3.59 -6.33 1.68
C ALA A 109 3.19 -5.70 0.34
N MET A 110 2.44 -4.59 0.38
CA MET A 110 2.05 -3.90 -0.85
C MET A 110 3.24 -3.32 -1.60
N ALA A 111 4.19 -2.67 -0.90
CA ALA A 111 5.38 -2.11 -1.52
C ALA A 111 6.25 -3.18 -2.18
N PHE A 112 6.45 -4.31 -1.49
CA PHE A 112 7.28 -5.41 -1.94
C PHE A 112 6.66 -6.17 -3.12
N PHE A 113 5.46 -6.72 -2.94
CA PHE A 113 4.85 -7.60 -3.96
C PHE A 113 4.41 -6.86 -5.23
N LEU A 114 4.14 -5.55 -5.14
CA LEU A 114 3.84 -4.72 -6.30
C LEU A 114 5.10 -4.05 -6.87
N ALA A 115 6.27 -4.26 -6.24
CA ALA A 115 7.55 -3.66 -6.63
C ALA A 115 7.44 -2.15 -6.88
N LEU A 116 6.76 -1.43 -5.97
CA LEU A 116 6.37 -0.04 -6.21
C LEU A 116 7.60 0.86 -6.39
N PRO A 117 7.70 1.62 -7.49
CA PRO A 117 8.95 2.27 -7.90
C PRO A 117 9.41 3.33 -6.91
N LEU A 118 8.47 4.02 -6.25
CA LEU A 118 8.79 5.08 -5.30
C LEU A 118 9.04 4.57 -3.87
N ASN A 119 8.80 3.29 -3.59
CA ASN A 119 9.08 2.64 -2.30
C ASN A 119 10.49 2.06 -2.23
N ARG A 120 11.52 2.85 -2.56
CA ARG A 120 12.92 2.43 -2.77
C ARG A 120 13.41 1.30 -1.85
N ASN A 121 13.30 1.47 -0.53
CA ASN A 121 13.79 0.49 0.44
C ASN A 121 12.82 -0.68 0.62
N LYS A 122 11.51 -0.39 0.77
CA LYS A 122 10.50 -1.41 1.06
C LYS A 122 10.23 -2.36 -0.10
N ARG A 123 10.52 -1.97 -1.33
CA ARG A 123 10.44 -2.88 -2.49
C ARG A 123 11.59 -3.90 -2.53
N CYS A 124 12.66 -3.69 -1.76
CA CYS A 124 13.85 -4.56 -1.75
C CYS A 124 13.87 -5.53 -0.57
N SER A 125 12.83 -5.55 0.27
CA SER A 125 12.78 -6.45 1.42
C SER A 125 11.34 -6.93 1.64
N PRO A 126 11.12 -8.24 1.83
CA PRO A 126 9.80 -8.76 2.13
C PRO A 126 9.31 -8.26 3.50
N PRO A 127 8.01 -8.44 3.81
CA PRO A 127 7.51 -8.17 5.16
C PRO A 127 8.32 -8.92 6.23
N LYS A 128 8.45 -8.31 7.41
CA LYS A 128 9.22 -8.89 8.53
C LYS A 128 8.50 -10.01 9.29
N ASP A 129 7.22 -10.25 8.99
CA ASP A 129 6.43 -11.33 9.56
C ASP A 129 5.44 -11.85 8.52
N SER A 130 4.92 -13.06 8.72
CA SER A 130 3.80 -13.58 7.94
C SER A 130 2.58 -12.65 8.03
N VAL A 131 2.05 -12.22 6.90
CA VAL A 131 0.92 -11.28 6.81
C VAL A 131 0.00 -11.65 5.66
N VAL A 132 -1.30 -11.50 5.89
CA VAL A 132 -2.34 -11.50 4.85
C VAL A 132 -2.96 -10.11 4.77
N VAL A 133 -3.06 -9.58 3.57
CA VAL A 133 -3.63 -8.26 3.26
C VAL A 133 -4.82 -8.46 2.35
N PHE A 134 -5.98 -7.96 2.74
CA PHE A 134 -7.20 -7.97 1.95
C PHE A 134 -7.67 -6.54 1.66
N ASN A 135 -7.77 -6.18 0.39
CA ASN A 135 -8.14 -4.83 -0.05
C ASN A 135 -9.63 -4.76 -0.39
N ARG A 136 -10.31 -3.76 0.16
CA ARG A 136 -11.67 -3.36 -0.20
C ARG A 136 -11.68 -1.90 -0.62
N TRP A 137 -12.55 -1.54 -1.55
CA TRP A 137 -12.57 -0.18 -2.10
C TRP A 137 -13.91 0.48 -1.86
N TRP A 138 -13.86 1.77 -1.54
CA TRP A 138 -15.00 2.59 -1.19
C TRP A 138 -14.92 3.92 -1.94
N LYS A 139 -16.06 4.34 -2.47
CA LYS A 139 -16.25 5.70 -2.98
C LYS A 139 -16.88 6.52 -1.87
N ILE A 140 -16.31 7.69 -1.61
CA ILE A 140 -17.00 8.70 -0.81
C ILE A 140 -17.87 9.52 -1.77
N SER A 141 -19.14 9.64 -1.44
CA SER A 141 -20.14 10.49 -2.08
C SER A 141 -20.83 11.35 -1.04
N ASP A 142 -21.59 12.34 -1.49
CA ASP A 142 -22.39 13.20 -0.60
C ASP A 142 -23.40 12.39 0.23
N ASP A 143 -23.89 11.27 -0.32
CA ASP A 143 -24.81 10.34 0.33
C ASP A 143 -24.13 9.31 1.26
N GLY A 144 -22.81 9.42 1.46
CA GLY A 144 -22.02 8.53 2.31
C GLY A 144 -21.06 7.61 1.55
N GLU A 145 -20.68 6.50 2.19
CA GLU A 145 -19.67 5.55 1.70
C GLU A 145 -20.31 4.42 0.89
N VAL A 146 -19.91 4.29 -0.37
CA VAL A 146 -20.42 3.24 -1.27
C VAL A 146 -19.31 2.26 -1.63
N ARG A 147 -19.50 0.98 -1.30
CA ARG A 147 -18.55 -0.08 -1.66
C ARG A 147 -18.41 -0.22 -3.16
N LYS A 148 -17.17 -0.16 -3.67
CA LYS A 148 -16.82 -0.46 -5.05
C LYS A 148 -16.30 -1.89 -5.16
N TRP A 149 -16.99 -2.69 -5.98
CA TRP A 149 -16.58 -4.06 -6.30
C TRP A 149 -15.48 -4.13 -7.36
N ARG A 150 -15.35 -3.09 -8.19
CA ARG A 150 -14.29 -2.99 -9.19
C ARG A 150 -13.08 -2.30 -8.59
N ARG A 151 -11.90 -2.91 -8.80
CA ARG A 151 -10.62 -2.36 -8.36
C ARG A 151 -10.35 -1.02 -9.07
N PRO A 152 -9.73 -0.05 -8.39
CA PRO A 152 -9.25 1.19 -8.99
C PRO A 152 -8.25 0.99 -10.14
N HIS A 153 -7.44 -0.05 -10.07
CA HIS A 153 -6.36 -0.30 -11.03
C HIS A 153 -6.21 -1.80 -11.27
N PRO A 154 -5.95 -2.26 -12.51
CA PRO A 154 -5.85 -3.69 -12.84
C PRO A 154 -4.76 -4.41 -12.04
N ASP A 155 -3.64 -3.73 -11.78
CA ASP A 155 -2.51 -4.28 -11.01
C ASP A 155 -2.68 -4.18 -9.50
N TRP A 156 -3.72 -3.54 -8.97
CA TRP A 156 -3.98 -3.52 -7.53
C TRP A 156 -4.64 -4.84 -7.11
N PRO A 157 -3.99 -5.69 -6.30
CA PRO A 157 -4.54 -6.99 -5.91
C PRO A 157 -5.67 -6.86 -4.89
N ASP A 158 -6.58 -7.83 -4.93
CA ASP A 158 -7.60 -8.01 -3.90
C ASP A 158 -6.98 -8.59 -2.63
N PHE A 159 -5.99 -9.47 -2.78
CA PHE A 159 -5.40 -10.20 -1.67
C PHE A 159 -3.89 -10.43 -1.87
N ILE A 160 -3.13 -10.29 -0.78
CA ILE A 160 -1.72 -10.62 -0.70
C ILE A 160 -1.53 -11.52 0.53
N GLU A 161 -0.75 -12.58 0.39
CA GLU A 161 -0.29 -13.42 1.48
C GLU A 161 1.22 -13.50 1.42
N TYR A 162 1.85 -13.45 2.58
CA TYR A 162 3.24 -13.76 2.79
C TYR A 162 3.39 -14.60 4.04
N ASP A 163 4.22 -15.63 3.95
CA ASP A 163 4.62 -16.44 5.07
C ASP A 163 6.14 -16.36 5.25
N GLU A 164 6.56 -15.79 6.38
CA GLU A 164 7.96 -15.63 6.74
C GLU A 164 8.66 -16.98 6.91
N TYR A 165 7.98 -18.00 7.44
CA TYR A 165 8.60 -19.29 7.73
C TYR A 165 8.97 -20.09 6.48
N SER A 166 8.12 -20.02 5.46
CA SER A 166 8.36 -20.67 4.17
C SER A 166 9.01 -19.74 3.14
N GLU A 167 9.20 -18.46 3.49
CA GLU A 167 9.64 -17.40 2.57
C GLU A 167 8.85 -17.42 1.25
N ALA A 168 7.54 -17.64 1.36
CA ALA A 168 6.65 -17.78 0.23
C ALA A 168 5.52 -16.76 0.28
N GLY A 169 4.96 -16.42 -0.88
CA GLY A 169 3.88 -15.47 -0.98
C GLY A 169 2.91 -15.75 -2.12
N SER A 170 1.74 -15.14 -2.05
CA SER A 170 0.74 -15.18 -3.10
C SER A 170 0.12 -13.80 -3.29
N VAL A 171 -0.05 -13.40 -4.54
CA VAL A 171 -0.78 -12.18 -4.90
C VAL A 171 -1.96 -12.58 -5.78
N VAL A 172 -3.16 -12.15 -5.38
CA VAL A 172 -4.41 -12.59 -5.99
C VAL A 172 -5.23 -11.40 -6.45
N TRP A 173 -5.69 -11.51 -7.68
CA TRP A 173 -6.61 -10.61 -8.36
C TRP A 173 -7.88 -11.41 -8.65
N HIS A 174 -8.85 -11.39 -7.73
CA HIS A 174 -10.06 -12.21 -7.80
C HIS A 174 -10.75 -12.10 -9.16
N GLY A 175 -11.15 -13.25 -9.70
CA GLY A 175 -11.77 -13.37 -11.03
C GLY A 175 -10.84 -13.09 -12.22
N LYS A 176 -9.53 -12.92 -12.02
CA LYS A 176 -8.57 -12.66 -13.10
C LYS A 176 -7.33 -13.54 -13.06
N ARG A 177 -6.46 -13.36 -12.05
CA ARG A 177 -5.16 -14.03 -12.00
C ARG A 177 -4.67 -14.20 -10.57
N ARG A 178 -3.79 -15.18 -10.38
CA ARG A 178 -3.00 -15.39 -9.15
C ARG A 178 -1.54 -15.53 -9.55
N LYS A 179 -0.64 -14.96 -8.77
CA LYS A 179 0.81 -15.18 -8.87
C LYS A 179 1.30 -15.73 -7.55
N HIS A 180 2.00 -16.85 -7.59
CA HIS A 180 2.67 -17.45 -6.44
C HIS A 180 4.17 -17.16 -6.52
N PHE A 181 4.79 -16.98 -5.36
CA PHE A 181 6.20 -16.72 -5.18
C PHE A 181 6.71 -17.73 -4.16
N ASN A 182 7.61 -18.61 -4.58
CA ASN A 182 8.42 -19.42 -3.67
C ASN A 182 9.65 -18.61 -3.22
N ALA A 183 10.46 -19.18 -2.32
CA ALA A 183 11.66 -18.53 -1.79
C ALA A 183 12.59 -18.03 -2.91
N ASP A 184 12.85 -18.85 -3.93
CA ASP A 184 13.70 -18.47 -5.06
C ASP A 184 13.15 -17.25 -5.82
N ALA A 185 11.84 -17.25 -6.12
CA ALA A 185 11.20 -16.11 -6.79
C ALA A 185 11.24 -14.83 -5.94
N ILE A 186 11.16 -14.95 -4.61
CA ILE A 186 11.32 -13.82 -3.68
C ILE A 186 12.77 -13.32 -3.71
N ALA A 187 13.75 -14.22 -3.67
CA ALA A 187 15.17 -13.86 -3.77
C ALA A 187 15.48 -13.13 -5.10
N ASP A 188 14.95 -13.63 -6.22
CA ASP A 188 15.08 -13.00 -7.54
C ASP A 188 14.45 -11.60 -7.57
N MET A 189 13.28 -11.44 -6.96
CA MET A 189 12.62 -10.13 -6.84
C MET A 189 13.48 -9.14 -6.06
N ILE A 190 14.06 -9.57 -4.93
CA ILE A 190 14.96 -8.74 -4.12
C ILE A 190 16.18 -8.33 -4.95
N ALA A 191 16.86 -9.31 -5.56
CA ALA A 191 18.06 -9.06 -6.36
C ALA A 191 17.78 -8.06 -7.50
N LYS A 192 16.66 -8.23 -8.21
CA LYS A 192 16.23 -7.32 -9.26
C LYS A 192 15.95 -5.91 -8.72
N ALA A 193 15.18 -5.79 -7.64
CA ALA A 193 14.82 -4.51 -7.05
C ALA A 193 16.04 -3.74 -6.52
N SER A 194 16.99 -4.46 -5.90
CA SER A 194 18.27 -3.91 -5.44
C SER A 194 19.14 -3.45 -6.62
N ALA A 195 19.24 -4.22 -7.70
CA ALA A 195 19.96 -3.82 -8.89
C ALA A 195 19.32 -2.60 -9.59
N ASP A 196 17.99 -2.55 -9.65
CA ASP A 196 17.25 -1.39 -10.16
C ASP A 196 17.50 -0.14 -9.30
N LEU A 197 17.57 -0.29 -7.98
CA LEU A 197 17.86 0.81 -7.06
C LEU A 197 19.30 1.34 -7.25
N ALA A 198 20.29 0.44 -7.31
CA ALA A 198 21.68 0.81 -7.52
C ALA A 198 21.94 1.53 -8.86
N ARG A 199 21.13 1.27 -9.89
CA ARG A 199 21.19 2.00 -11.18
C ARG A 199 20.56 3.40 -11.14
N SER A 200 19.78 3.70 -10.11
CA SER A 200 19.03 4.95 -9.99
C SER A 200 19.68 5.98 -9.05
N GLU A 201 20.82 5.61 -8.46
CA GLU A 201 21.69 6.44 -7.61
C GLU A 201 22.91 6.88 -8.40
#